data_AF-A0A317GTN4-F1
#
_entry.id   AF-A0A317GTN4-F1
#
_cell.length_a   1.000
_cell.length_b   1.000
_cell.length_c   1.000
_cell.angle_alpha   90.00
_cell.angle_beta   90.00
_cell.angle_gamma   90.00
#
_symmetry.space_group_name_H-M   'P 1'
#
loop_
_entity.id
_entity.type
_entity.pdbx_description
1 polymer ?
#
loop_
_entity_poly.entity_id
_entity_poly.type
_entity_poly.pdbx_seq_one_letter_code
_entity_poly.pdbx_strand_id
1 'polypeptide(L)'
;MMDPNLKKAFSGIDGARGFIYAWTGNKRAGRGEQEIKRINENNRIDMEVRFENRSKEYLKLILQPKRFPRIRPVWVGAYRVQ
;
A
#
# COMPACT_ATOMS: atom_id res chain seq x y z
N MET A 1 -0.48 17.92 -11.63
CA MET A 1 -0.68 18.58 -10.32
C MET A 1 -1.69 17.72 -9.55
N MET A 2 -1.25 17.03 -8.50
CA MET A 2 -2.16 16.34 -7.58
C MET A 2 -3.10 17.38 -6.96
N ASP A 3 -4.33 16.97 -6.69
CA ASP A 3 -5.41 17.84 -6.23
C ASP A 3 -5.00 18.70 -5.02
N PRO A 4 -5.08 20.05 -5.08
CA PRO A 4 -4.81 20.92 -3.94
C PRO A 4 -5.77 20.68 -2.76
N ASN A 5 -6.95 20.10 -3.00
CA ASN A 5 -7.93 19.78 -1.97
C ASN A 5 -7.87 18.34 -1.46
N LEU A 6 -6.74 17.64 -1.70
CA LEU A 6 -6.56 16.26 -1.24
C LEU A 6 -6.66 16.19 0.29
N LYS A 7 -7.74 15.61 0.80
CA LYS A 7 -7.90 15.31 2.22
C LYS A 7 -7.29 13.95 2.51
N LYS A 8 -6.49 13.89 3.57
CA LYS A 8 -5.85 12.66 4.05
C LYS A 8 -6.28 12.45 5.49
N ALA A 9 -6.64 11.21 5.83
CA ALA A 9 -6.94 10.80 7.18
C ALA A 9 -6.05 9.60 7.52
N PHE A 10 -5.51 9.63 8.73
CA PHE A 10 -4.66 8.57 9.26
C PHE A 10 -5.30 8.07 10.55
N SER A 11 -5.48 6.76 10.65
CA SER A 11 -6.04 6.12 11.83
C SER A 11 -5.12 4.99 12.27
N GLY A 12 -4.76 4.99 13.56
CA GLY A 12 -3.88 4.00 14.17
C GLY A 12 -2.44 4.47 14.34
N ILE A 13 -1.55 3.52 14.60
CA ILE A 13 -0.12 3.76 14.82
C ILE A 13 0.60 3.54 13.48
N ASP A 14 1.32 4.57 13.02
CA ASP A 14 2.10 4.48 11.78
C ASP A 14 3.10 3.32 11.84
N GLY A 15 3.18 2.54 10.76
CA GLY A 15 4.01 1.35 10.71
C GLY A 15 3.54 0.17 11.58
N ALA A 16 2.31 0.19 12.11
CA ALA A 16 1.74 -0.94 12.84
C ALA A 16 0.58 -1.62 12.08
N ARG A 17 0.28 -2.87 12.46
CA ARG A 17 -0.87 -3.60 11.94
C ARG A 17 -2.16 -2.84 12.27
N GLY A 18 -3.01 -2.64 11.28
CA GLY A 18 -4.28 -1.90 11.41
C GLY A 18 -4.15 -0.39 11.17
N PHE A 19 -2.97 0.11 10.78
CA PHE A 19 -2.84 1.47 10.28
C PHE A 19 -3.68 1.66 9.01
N ILE A 20 -4.55 2.66 9.01
CA ILE A 20 -5.41 3.00 7.89
C ILE A 20 -5.03 4.40 7.39
N TYR A 21 -4.70 4.49 6.12
CA TYR A 21 -4.49 5.73 5.39
C TYR A 21 -5.62 5.91 4.38
N ALA A 22 -6.52 6.85 4.64
CA ALA A 22 -7.60 7.22 3.73
C ALA A 22 -7.28 8.52 3.00
N TRP A 23 -7.63 8.61 1.72
CA TRP A 23 -7.53 9.84 0.96
C TRP A 23 -8.81 10.13 0.19
N THR A 24 -9.13 11.41 0.09
CA THR A 24 -10.27 11.93 -0.65
C THR A 24 -9.78 13.09 -1.51
N GLY A 25 -9.77 12.90 -2.82
CA GLY A 25 -9.48 13.97 -3.78
C GLY A 25 -10.52 14.06 -4.89
N ASN A 26 -10.18 14.84 -5.92
CA ASN A 26 -10.99 15.10 -7.10
C ASN A 26 -11.06 13.90 -8.04
N LYS A 27 -11.76 14.05 -9.16
CA LYS A 27 -11.94 13.00 -10.19
C LYS A 27 -10.63 12.39 -10.70
N ARG A 28 -9.48 13.06 -10.55
CA ARG A 28 -8.17 12.52 -10.96
C ARG A 28 -7.45 11.78 -9.84
N ALA A 29 -7.51 12.29 -8.61
CA ALA A 29 -6.88 11.67 -7.45
C ALA A 29 -7.68 10.48 -6.90
N GLY A 30 -9.00 10.48 -7.15
CA GLY A 30 -9.91 9.46 -6.65
C GLY A 30 -10.10 9.51 -5.15
N ARG A 31 -10.78 8.48 -4.64
CA ARG A 31 -11.04 8.29 -3.22
C ARG A 31 -10.78 6.83 -2.88
N GLY A 32 -10.06 6.59 -1.80
CA GLY A 32 -9.67 5.26 -1.38
C GLY A 32 -9.03 5.24 -0.01
N GLU A 33 -8.79 4.03 0.48
CA GLU A 33 -8.14 3.75 1.75
C GLU A 33 -7.13 2.63 1.60
N GLN A 34 -6.07 2.69 2.38
CA GLN A 34 -4.99 1.70 2.44
C GLN A 34 -4.85 1.24 3.88
N GLU A 35 -4.98 -0.05 4.13
CA GLU A 35 -4.89 -0.67 5.45
C GLU A 35 -3.70 -1.63 5.51
N ILE A 36 -2.89 -1.56 6.57
CA ILE A 36 -1.83 -2.54 6.83
C ILE A 36 -2.43 -3.77 7.50
N LYS A 37 -2.59 -4.87 6.76
CA LYS A 37 -3.15 -6.13 7.26
C LYS A 37 -2.15 -6.96 8.06
N ARG A 38 -0.88 -6.96 7.66
CA ARG A 38 0.16 -7.76 8.30
C ARG A 38 1.54 -7.14 8.07
N ILE A 39 2.34 -7.16 9.12
CA ILE A 39 3.76 -6.80 9.06
C ILE A 39 4.55 -8.01 9.52
N ASN A 40 5.46 -8.47 8.70
CA ASN A 40 6.49 -9.43 9.05
C ASN A 40 7.83 -8.69 8.93
N GLU A 41 8.37 -8.32 10.09
CA GLU A 41 9.60 -7.55 10.20
C GLU A 41 10.72 -8.19 9.38
N ASN A 42 11.38 -7.39 8.55
CA ASN A 42 12.48 -7.80 7.66
C ASN A 42 12.13 -8.81 6.55
N ASN A 43 10.85 -9.01 6.22
CA ASN A 43 10.50 -9.97 5.16
C ASN A 43 9.36 -9.47 4.27
N ARG A 44 8.25 -8.99 4.86
CA ARG A 44 7.03 -8.72 4.09
C ARG A 44 6.06 -7.81 4.82
N ILE A 45 5.41 -6.92 4.07
CA ILE A 45 4.27 -6.12 4.50
C ILE A 45 3.10 -6.41 3.57
N ASP A 46 1.98 -6.83 4.14
CA ASP A 46 0.71 -6.99 3.43
C ASP A 46 -0.16 -5.77 3.67
N MET A 47 -0.55 -5.13 2.57
CA MET A 47 -1.38 -3.94 2.56
C MET A 47 -2.60 -4.20 1.68
N GLU A 48 -3.74 -3.68 2.09
CA GLU A 48 -4.97 -3.76 1.32
C GLU A 48 -5.38 -2.36 0.93
N VAL A 49 -5.56 -2.11 -0.37
CA VAL A 49 -6.03 -0.84 -0.89
C VAL A 49 -7.47 -1.02 -1.35
N ARG A 50 -8.38 -0.19 -0.86
CA ARG A 50 -9.78 -0.16 -1.28
C ARG A 50 -10.07 1.17 -1.94
N PHE A 51 -10.49 1.14 -3.19
CA PHE A 51 -10.97 2.34 -3.88
C PHE A 51 -12.49 2.40 -3.77
N GLU A 52 -13.04 3.59 -3.55
CA GLU A 52 -14.48 3.80 -3.46
C GLU A 52 -15.20 3.43 -4.77
N ASN A 53 -14.48 3.47 -5.91
CA ASN A 53 -15.00 3.10 -7.22
C ASN A 53 -14.95 1.58 -7.50
N ARG A 54 -15.38 0.77 -6.52
CA ARG A 54 -15.65 -0.68 -6.60
C ARG A 54 -14.47 -1.66 -6.66
N SER A 55 -13.21 -1.22 -6.66
CA SER A 55 -12.06 -2.15 -6.67
C SER A 55 -11.37 -2.27 -5.31
N LYS A 56 -11.24 -3.51 -4.82
CA LYS A 56 -10.26 -3.86 -3.77
C LYS A 56 -9.01 -4.37 -4.46
N GLU A 57 -7.89 -3.70 -4.26
CA GLU A 57 -6.58 -4.14 -4.75
C GLU A 57 -5.73 -4.57 -3.55
N TYR A 58 -5.27 -5.82 -3.57
CA TYR A 58 -4.37 -6.33 -2.55
C TYR A 58 -2.92 -6.04 -2.96
N LEU A 59 -2.23 -5.21 -2.19
CA LEU A 59 -0.83 -4.90 -2.41
C LEU A 59 0.03 -5.70 -1.44
N LYS A 60 0.78 -6.64 -1.99
CA LYS A 60 1.77 -7.41 -1.25
C LYS A 60 3.14 -6.82 -1.50
N LEU A 61 3.67 -6.12 -0.50
CA LEU A 61 5.02 -5.59 -0.54
C LEU A 61 5.97 -6.57 0.14
N ILE A 62 6.83 -7.24 -0.63
CA ILE A 62 7.86 -8.11 -0.07
C ILE A 62 9.14 -7.29 0.07
N LEU A 63 9.56 -7.05 1.31
CA LEU A 63 10.81 -6.36 1.60
C LEU A 63 11.89 -7.43 1.78
N GLN A 64 12.65 -7.71 0.71
CA GLN A 64 13.82 -8.56 0.83
C GLN A 64 14.98 -7.75 1.44
N PRO A 65 15.47 -8.10 2.65
CA PRO A 65 16.72 -7.54 3.11
C PRO A 65 17.79 -8.03 2.14
N LYS A 66 18.42 -7.10 1.40
CA LYS A 66 19.56 -7.39 0.53
C LYS A 66 20.72 -7.90 1.38
N ARG A 67 20.73 -9.20 1.70
CA ARG A 67 21.92 -9.90 2.12
C ARG A 67 22.63 -10.34 0.84
N PHE A 68 23.43 -9.45 0.26
CA PHE A 68 24.27 -9.79 -0.89
C PHE A 68 25.74 -9.91 -0.48
N PRO A 69 26.42 -10.93 -1.02
CA PRO A 69 27.44 -10.61 -2.01
C PRO A 69 27.32 -11.52 -3.24
N ARG A 70 26.28 -11.36 -4.08
CA ARG A 70 26.30 -11.69 -5.53
C ARG A 70 24.95 -11.43 -6.19
N ILE A 71 24.96 -10.51 -7.15
CA ILE A 71 23.81 -9.85 -7.77
C ILE A 71 22.95 -10.82 -8.59
N ARG A 72 21.64 -10.88 -8.31
CA ARG A 72 20.60 -11.27 -9.28
C ARG A 72 19.43 -10.29 -9.18
N PRO A 73 18.84 -9.85 -10.32
CA PRO A 73 17.65 -9.01 -10.32
C PRO A 73 16.41 -9.84 -9.93
N VAL A 74 15.67 -9.40 -8.90
CA VAL A 74 14.35 -9.97 -8.55
C VAL A 74 13.28 -9.06 -9.13
N TRP A 75 12.40 -9.64 -9.96
CA TRP A 75 11.22 -8.97 -10.48
C TRP A 75 10.18 -8.76 -9.37
N VAL A 76 9.75 -7.51 -9.16
CA VAL A 76 8.61 -7.18 -8.30
C VAL A 76 7.37 -7.12 -9.19
N GLY A 77 6.50 -8.13 -9.11
CA GLY A 77 5.21 -8.15 -9.81
C GLY A 77 4.08 -7.73 -8.87
N ALA A 78 3.31 -6.70 -9.26
CA ALA A 78 2.01 -6.42 -8.69
C ALA A 78 0.96 -7.30 -9.40
N TYR A 79 0.23 -8.13 -8.67
CA TYR A 79 -0.78 -9.02 -9.24
C TYR A 79 -2.18 -8.48 -8.94
N ARG A 80 -3.00 -8.34 -9.98
CA ARG A 80 -4.43 -8.07 -9.87
C ARG A 80 -5.16 -9.41 -9.71
N VAL A 81 -5.87 -9.60 -8.60
CA VAL A 81 -6.82 -10.71 -8.46
C VAL A 81 -8.16 -10.21 -8.99
N GLN A 82 -8.74 -10.94 -9.95
CA GLN A 82 -10.09 -10.69 -10.50
C GLN A 82 -11.16 -10.92 -9.44
#